data_AF-A0A353W0R3-F1
#
_entry.id   AF-A0A353W0R3-F1
#
_cell.length_a   1.000
_cell.length_b   1.000
_cell.length_c   1.000
_cell.angle_alpha   90.00
_cell.angle_beta   90.00
_cell.angle_gamma   90.00
#
_symmetry.space_group_name_H-M   'P 1'
#
loop_
_entity.id
_entity.type
_entity.pdbx_description
1 polymer ?
#
loop_
_entity_poly.entity_id
_entity_poly.type
_entity_poly.pdbx_seq_one_letter_code
_entity_poly.pdbx_strand_id
1 'polypeptide(L)' 'MFEIKTELAKVPDLPGIYMMKDDGEQIIYIGKAKNLKKRIKQYFQSKNH' A
#
# COMPACT_ATOMS: atom_id res chain seq x y z
N MET A 1 -5.01 -0.43 -17.77
CA MET A 1 -5.25 0.83 -17.02
C MET A 1 -5.17 0.48 -15.54
N PHE A 2 -4.29 1.12 -14.77
CA PHE A 2 -4.10 0.81 -13.35
C PHE A 2 -5.19 1.49 -12.53
N GLU A 3 -6.09 0.72 -11.92
CA GLU A 3 -7.16 1.24 -11.08
C GLU A 3 -6.89 0.93 -9.60
N ILE A 4 -6.54 1.95 -8.84
CA ILE A 4 -6.13 1.84 -7.42
C ILE A 4 -7.20 1.13 -6.58
N LYS A 5 -8.50 1.39 -6.83
CA LYS A 5 -9.59 0.77 -6.05
C LYS A 5 -9.61 -0.76 -6.20
N THR A 6 -9.37 -1.25 -7.41
CA THR A 6 -9.37 -2.68 -7.74
C THR A 6 -8.17 -3.38 -7.11
N GLU A 7 -6.99 -2.78 -7.14
CA GLU A 7 -5.80 -3.35 -6.49
C GLU A 7 -5.91 -3.32 -4.95
N LEU A 8 -6.45 -2.24 -4.38
CA LEU A 8 -6.71 -2.16 -2.93
C LEU A 8 -7.70 -3.22 -2.44
N ALA A 9 -8.62 -3.69 -3.29
CA ALA A 9 -9.54 -4.75 -2.93
C ALA A 9 -8.84 -6.10 -2.74
N LYS A 10 -7.71 -6.33 -3.42
CA LYS A 10 -6.89 -7.55 -3.32
C LYS A 10 -6.02 -7.58 -2.06
N VAL A 11 -5.79 -6.43 -1.42
CA VAL A 11 -4.98 -6.36 -0.20
C VAL A 11 -5.74 -6.96 0.98
N PRO A 12 -5.14 -7.88 1.75
CA PRO A 12 -5.81 -8.52 2.87
C PRO A 12 -6.02 -7.56 4.06
N ASP A 13 -7.10 -7.78 4.78
CA ASP A 13 -7.42 -7.12 6.06
C ASP A 13 -6.74 -7.87 7.23
N LEU A 14 -5.41 -7.99 7.17
CA LEU A 14 -4.61 -8.76 8.13
C LEU A 14 -3.30 -8.04 8.49
N PRO A 15 -2.66 -8.39 9.61
CA PRO A 15 -1.31 -7.95 9.92
C PRO A 15 -0.30 -8.45 8.88
N GLY A 16 0.75 -7.69 8.64
CA GLY A 16 1.82 -8.12 7.76
C GLY A 16 2.85 -7.04 7.47
N ILE A 17 3.73 -7.37 6.54
CA ILE A 17 4.80 -6.50 6.04
C ILE A 17 4.45 -6.11 4.59
N TYR A 18 4.72 -4.87 4.22
CA TYR A 18 4.62 -4.38 2.84
C TYR A 18 5.93 -3.72 2.43
N MET A 19 6.18 -3.71 1.12
CA MET A 19 7.34 -3.07 0.51
C MET A 19 6.88 -2.09 -0.55
N MET A 20 7.56 -0.95 -0.63
CA MET A 20 7.46 -0.02 -1.75
C MET A 20 8.70 -0.17 -2.61
N LYS A 21 8.48 -0.20 -3.91
CA LYS A 21 9.53 -0.22 -4.91
C LYS A 21 9.48 1.08 -5.72
N ASP A 22 10.63 1.52 -6.20
CA ASP A 22 10.69 2.54 -7.23
C ASP A 22 10.35 1.94 -8.62
N ASP A 23 10.47 2.77 -9.66
CA ASP A 23 10.25 2.39 -11.05
C ASP A 23 11.30 1.40 -11.59
N GLY A 24 12.48 1.33 -10.96
CA GLY A 24 13.53 0.34 -11.21
C GLY A 24 13.37 -0.97 -10.43
N GLU A 25 12.21 -1.19 -9.80
CA GLU A 25 11.91 -2.34 -8.93
C GLU A 25 12.77 -2.46 -7.66
N GLN A 26 13.58 -1.45 -7.34
CA GLN A 26 14.41 -1.41 -6.15
C GLN A 26 13.52 -1.14 -4.93
N ILE A 27 13.70 -1.93 -3.87
CA ILE A 27 12.98 -1.71 -2.62
C ILE A 27 13.50 -0.43 -1.97
N ILE A 28 12.61 0.56 -1.82
CA ILE A 28 12.92 1.86 -1.21
C ILE A 28 12.35 2.00 0.21
N TYR A 29 11.36 1.17 0.57
CA TYR A 29 10.75 1.20 1.89
C TYR A 29 10.16 -0.16 2.26
N ILE A 30 10.34 -0.57 3.52
CA ILE A 30 9.67 -1.73 4.12
C ILE A 30 8.95 -1.26 5.38
N GLY A 31 7.66 -1.58 5.48
CA GLY A 31 6.85 -1.25 6.65
C GLY A 31 6.08 -2.45 7.17
N LYS A 32 5.76 -2.43 8.47
CA LYS A 32 4.81 -3.37 9.08
C LYS A 32 3.49 -2.68 9.41
N ALA A 33 2.40 -3.43 9.38
CA ALA A 33 1.09 -2.95 9.78
C ALA A 33 0.31 -4.04 10.53
N LYS A 34 -0.54 -3.62 11.47
CA LYS A 34 -1.57 -4.50 12.06
C LYS A 34 -2.68 -4.83 11.06
N ASN A 35 -2.80 -4.03 10.00
CA ASN A 35 -3.81 -4.15 8.95
C ASN A 35 -3.23 -3.58 7.66
N LEU A 36 -2.89 -4.45 6.70
CA LEU A 36 -2.27 -4.07 5.44
C LEU A 36 -3.20 -3.20 4.60
N LYS A 37 -4.47 -3.58 4.44
CA LYS A 37 -5.44 -2.83 3.63
C LYS A 37 -5.59 -1.39 4.08
N LYS A 38 -5.78 -1.13 5.39
CA LYS A 38 -5.90 0.22 5.93
C LYS A 38 -4.62 1.03 5.75
N ARG A 39 -3.46 0.42 6.01
CA ARG A 39 -2.15 1.08 5.87
C ARG A 39 -1.90 1.49 4.43
N ILE A 40 -2.06 0.58 3.48
CA ILE A 40 -1.82 0.85 2.06
C ILE A 40 -2.80 1.92 1.55
N LYS A 41 -4.08 1.86 1.94
CA LYS A 41 -5.08 2.86 1.57
C LYS A 41 -4.71 4.29 2.02
N GLN A 42 -3.94 4.47 3.10
CA GLN A 42 -3.54 5.81 3.58
C GLN A 42 -2.58 6.53 2.63
N TYR A 43 -1.78 5.81 1.84
CA TYR A 43 -0.87 6.42 0.87
C TYR A 43 -1.61 7.00 -0.35
N PHE A 44 -2.80 6.50 -0.64
CA PHE A 44 -3.62 6.91 -1.80
C PHE A 44 -4.80 7.80 -1.44
N GLN A 45 -4.97 8.14 -0.15
CA GLN A 45 -5.91 9.16 0.27
C GLN A 45 -5.17 10.49 0.24
N SER A 46 -5.58 11.44 -0.62
CA SER A 46 -5.06 12.80 -0.58
C SER A 46 -5.20 13.36 0.83
N LYS A 47 -4.08 13.69 1.46
CA LYS A 47 -4.08 14.54 2.65
C LYS A 47 -4.31 15.97 2.18
N ASN A 48 -5.56 16.42 2.21
CA ASN A 48 -5.82 17.85 2.33
C ASN A 48 -5.47 18.22 3.77
N HIS A 49 -4.24 18.70 3.97
CA HIS A 49 -3.84 19.46 5.14
C HIS A 49 -3.29 20.80 4.66
#